data_AF-A0A535GFY4-F1
#
_entry.id   AF-A0A535GFY4-F1
#
_cell.length_a   1.000
_cell.length_b   1.000
_cell.length_c   1.000
_cell.angle_alpha   90.00
_cell.angle_beta   90.00
_cell.angle_gamma   90.00
#
_symmetry.space_group_name_H-M   'P 1'
#
loop_
_entity.id
_entity.type
_entity.pdbx_description
1 polymer ?
#
loop_
_entity_poly.entity_id
_entity_poly.type
_entity_poly.pdbx_seq_one_letter_code
_entity_poly.pdbx_strand_id
1 'polypeptide(L)'
;MSAIDRVVQTWRYLAAERGDERHAERTAQILLARGADAELVTAGFLHDRAKPADTRLWHRIAAVLVDAFAPALRPRLERGDGTLARYLGHARHSADLARLEGRSDRIVRLISRHHEPPTGEDERLLALADREAMP
;
A
#
# COMPACT_ATOMS: atom_id res chain seq x y z
N MET A 1 -2.87 -15.87 -0.49
CA MET A 1 -3.83 -15.30 0.49
C MET A 1 -5.15 -15.11 -0.22
N SER A 2 -6.27 -15.49 0.41
CA SER A 2 -7.59 -15.44 -0.23
C SER A 2 -8.16 -14.02 -0.26
N ALA A 3 -9.18 -13.76 -1.08
CA ALA A 3 -9.90 -12.49 -1.05
C ALA A 3 -10.55 -12.22 0.32
N ILE A 4 -10.98 -13.28 1.03
CA ILE A 4 -11.61 -13.20 2.35
C ILE A 4 -10.61 -12.70 3.40
N ASP A 5 -9.36 -13.20 3.37
CA ASP A 5 -8.31 -12.76 4.29
C ASP A 5 -8.04 -11.25 4.16
N ARG A 6 -8.06 -10.72 2.93
CA ARG A 6 -7.89 -9.29 2.65
C ARG A 6 -9.06 -8.45 3.20
N VAL A 7 -10.29 -8.95 3.10
CA VAL A 7 -11.47 -8.28 3.68
C VAL A 7 -11.39 -8.26 5.21
N VAL A 8 -11.03 -9.37 5.85
CA VAL A 8 -10.88 -9.44 7.32
C VAL A 8 -9.77 -8.52 7.82
N GLN A 9 -8.62 -8.49 7.13
CA GLN A 9 -7.53 -7.57 7.44
C GLN A 9 -7.97 -6.10 7.32
N THR A 10 -8.71 -5.78 6.27
CA THR A 10 -9.26 -4.44 6.04
C THR A 10 -10.21 -4.00 7.16
N TRP A 11 -11.03 -4.92 7.67
CA TRP A 11 -11.93 -4.64 8.79
C TRP A 11 -11.16 -4.28 10.08
N ARG A 12 -10.13 -5.06 10.43
CA ARG A 12 -9.30 -4.80 11.63
C ARG A 12 -8.63 -3.43 11.59
N TYR A 13 -8.12 -3.05 10.43
CA TYR A 13 -7.48 -1.75 10.23
C TYR A 13 -8.38 -0.56 10.58
N LEU A 14 -9.67 -0.63 10.25
CA LEU A 14 -10.61 0.48 10.43
C LEU A 14 -11.08 0.66 11.86
N ALA A 15 -10.88 -0.34 12.73
CA ALA A 15 -11.13 -0.16 14.16
C ALA A 15 -10.14 0.83 14.80
N ALA A 16 -9.05 1.20 14.11
CA ALA A 16 -8.08 2.17 14.59
C ALA A 16 -8.23 3.56 13.92
N GLU A 17 -8.69 4.53 14.71
CA GLU A 17 -9.06 5.90 14.33
C GLU A 17 -7.95 6.79 13.73
N ARG A 18 -6.70 6.34 13.66
CA ARG A 18 -5.54 7.13 13.14
C ARG A 18 -4.57 6.29 12.30
N GLY A 19 -5.13 5.41 11.48
CA GLY A 19 -4.42 4.32 10.81
C GLY A 19 -3.22 4.76 9.96
N ASP A 20 -3.41 5.63 8.95
CA ASP A 20 -2.46 5.68 7.82
C ASP A 20 -1.05 6.22 8.14
N GLU A 21 -0.91 7.30 8.94
CA GLU A 21 0.42 7.82 9.32
C GLU A 21 1.15 6.90 10.31
N ARG A 22 0.45 6.46 11.36
CA ARG A 22 0.99 5.53 12.36
C ARG A 22 1.35 4.18 11.73
N HIS A 23 0.57 3.75 10.75
CA HIS A 23 0.82 2.56 9.96
C HIS A 23 2.13 2.68 9.19
N ALA A 24 2.33 3.77 8.45
CA ALA A 24 3.58 4.00 7.72
C ALA A 24 4.81 4.07 8.64
N GLU A 25 4.70 4.77 9.76
CA GLU A 25 5.75 4.81 10.80
C GLU A 25 6.05 3.41 11.37
N ARG A 26 5.00 2.65 11.67
CA ARG A 26 5.15 1.31 12.24
C ARG A 26 5.72 0.32 11.23
N THR A 27 5.32 0.40 9.96
CA THR A 27 5.94 -0.36 8.86
C THR A 27 7.45 -0.06 8.80
N ALA A 28 7.85 1.20 8.84
CA ALA A 28 9.25 1.60 8.82
C ALA A 28 10.03 1.08 10.05
N GLN A 29 9.44 1.18 11.25
CA GLN A 29 10.04 0.66 12.48
C GLN A 29 10.22 -0.87 12.43
N ILE A 30 9.22 -1.57 11.91
CA ILE A 30 9.25 -3.03 11.77
C ILE A 30 10.34 -3.45 10.77
N LEU A 31 10.47 -2.75 9.64
CA LEU A 31 11.54 -2.99 8.67
C LEU A 31 12.92 -2.77 9.30
N LEU A 32 13.09 -1.67 10.02
CA LEU A 32 14.33 -1.36 10.73
C LEU A 32 14.69 -2.44 11.75
N ALA A 33 13.72 -2.90 12.54
CA ALA A 33 13.90 -3.96 13.54
C ALA A 33 14.29 -5.31 12.91
N ARG A 34 13.96 -5.53 11.64
CA ARG A 34 14.33 -6.71 10.86
C ARG A 34 15.66 -6.57 10.11
N GLY A 35 16.37 -5.46 10.29
CA GLY A 35 17.66 -5.22 9.64
C GLY A 35 17.56 -4.84 8.17
N ALA A 36 16.39 -4.34 7.72
CA ALA A 36 16.23 -3.78 6.39
C ALA A 36 17.18 -2.59 6.19
N ASP A 37 17.65 -2.41 4.95
CA ASP A 37 18.46 -1.24 4.60
C ASP A 37 17.63 0.06 4.55
N ALA A 38 18.34 1.18 4.45
CA ALA A 38 17.72 2.51 4.47
C ALA A 38 16.73 2.74 3.31
N GLU A 39 16.95 2.14 2.13
CA GLU A 39 16.04 2.31 1.01
C GLU A 39 14.73 1.56 1.23
N LEU A 40 14.79 0.33 1.74
CA LEU A 40 13.62 -0.46 2.05
C LEU A 40 12.80 0.16 3.20
N VAL A 41 13.47 0.65 4.25
CA VAL A 41 12.81 1.40 5.34
C VAL A 41 12.13 2.67 4.79
N THR A 42 12.81 3.41 3.91
CA THR A 42 12.25 4.61 3.27
C THR A 42 11.04 4.27 2.39
N ALA A 43 11.12 3.19 1.61
CA ALA A 43 10.00 2.71 0.81
C ALA A 43 8.80 2.35 1.71
N GLY A 44 9.04 1.66 2.82
CA GLY A 44 8.00 1.33 3.81
C GLY A 44 7.37 2.57 4.45
N PHE A 45 8.13 3.63 4.70
CA PHE A 45 7.59 4.89 5.21
C PHE A 45 6.74 5.65 4.18
N LEU A 46 7.06 5.55 2.89
CA LEU A 46 6.44 6.35 1.83
C LEU A 46 5.33 5.62 1.05
N HIS A 47 5.19 4.30 1.19
CA HIS A 47 4.38 3.49 0.26
C HIS A 47 2.91 3.93 0.13
N ASP A 48 2.31 4.36 1.24
CA ASP A 48 0.91 4.76 1.32
C ASP A 48 0.71 6.30 1.32
N ARG A 49 1.75 7.09 1.05
CA ARG A 49 1.70 8.56 1.18
C ARG A 49 0.64 9.24 0.32
N ALA A 50 0.32 8.70 -0.85
CA ALA A 50 -0.71 9.24 -1.74
C ALA A 50 -2.12 8.68 -1.48
N LYS A 51 -2.29 7.84 -0.46
CA LYS A 51 -3.58 7.24 -0.12
C LYS A 51 -4.56 8.31 0.36
N PRO A 52 -5.80 8.34 -0.16
CA PRO A 52 -6.77 9.35 0.24
C PRO A 52 -7.18 9.22 1.70
N ALA A 53 -7.12 10.31 2.47
CA ALA A 53 -7.52 10.32 3.89
C ALA A 53 -9.03 10.01 4.09
N ASP A 54 -9.86 10.27 3.07
CA ASP A 54 -11.30 9.99 3.06
C ASP A 54 -11.66 8.55 2.61
N THR A 55 -10.66 7.65 2.58
CA THR A 55 -10.86 6.25 2.21
C THR A 55 -11.76 5.52 3.23
N ARG A 56 -13.03 5.33 2.84
CA ARG A 56 -14.01 4.47 3.53
C ARG A 56 -13.79 2.96 3.30
N LEU A 57 -14.39 2.13 4.18
CA LEU A 57 -14.38 0.65 4.08
C LEU A 57 -14.78 0.14 2.70
N TRP A 58 -15.86 0.68 2.13
CA TRP A 58 -16.38 0.19 0.86
C TRP A 58 -15.39 0.40 -0.29
N HIS A 59 -14.53 1.43 -0.26
CA HIS A 59 -13.48 1.61 -1.27
C HIS A 59 -12.46 0.47 -1.24
N ARG A 60 -12.10 0.03 -0.04
CA ARG A 60 -11.17 -1.08 0.18
C ARG A 60 -11.79 -2.42 -0.22
N ILE A 61 -13.05 -2.65 0.13
CA ILE A 61 -13.82 -3.81 -0.33
C ILE A 61 -13.90 -3.80 -1.86
N ALA A 62 -14.24 -2.68 -2.47
CA ALA A 62 -14.32 -2.54 -3.92
C ALA A 62 -12.97 -2.86 -4.58
N ALA A 63 -11.84 -2.40 -4.03
CA ALA A 63 -10.52 -2.75 -4.54
C ALA A 63 -10.25 -4.27 -4.48
N VAL A 64 -10.57 -4.92 -3.36
CA VAL A 64 -10.43 -6.38 -3.23
C VAL A 64 -11.31 -7.11 -4.25
N LEU A 65 -12.55 -6.66 -4.47
CA LEU A 65 -13.46 -7.25 -5.46
C LEU A 65 -12.96 -7.04 -6.89
N VAL A 66 -12.46 -5.84 -7.23
CA VAL A 66 -11.87 -5.55 -8.54
C VAL A 66 -10.68 -6.47 -8.79
N ASP A 67 -9.78 -6.61 -7.83
CA ASP A 67 -8.58 -7.45 -7.97
C ASP A 67 -8.91 -8.94 -8.08
N ALA A 68 -9.97 -9.40 -7.41
CA ALA A 68 -10.37 -10.80 -7.40
C ALA A 68 -11.17 -11.20 -8.65
N PHE A 69 -12.08 -10.34 -9.12
CA PHE A 69 -13.08 -10.72 -10.12
C PHE A 69 -12.95 -9.98 -11.45
N ALA A 70 -12.34 -8.80 -11.47
CA ALA A 70 -12.26 -7.98 -12.67
C ALA A 70 -10.94 -7.16 -12.75
N PRO A 71 -9.76 -7.80 -12.65
CA PRO A 71 -8.48 -7.08 -12.61
C PRO A 71 -8.23 -6.23 -13.87
N ALA A 72 -8.77 -6.66 -15.02
CA ALA A 72 -8.70 -5.90 -16.27
C ALA A 72 -9.43 -4.54 -16.23
N LEU A 73 -10.36 -4.34 -15.28
CA LEU A 73 -11.05 -3.06 -15.11
C LEU A 73 -10.23 -2.06 -14.27
N ARG A 74 -9.26 -2.51 -13.49
CA ARG A 74 -8.48 -1.65 -12.58
C ARG A 74 -7.85 -0.45 -13.29
N PRO A 75 -7.15 -0.58 -14.43
CA PRO A 75 -6.56 0.57 -15.13
C PRO A 75 -7.59 1.56 -15.67
N ARG A 76 -8.85 1.13 -15.87
CA ARG A 76 -9.95 2.02 -16.27
C ARG A 76 -10.48 2.79 -15.06
N LEU A 77 -10.66 2.10 -13.93
CA LEU A 77 -11.18 2.70 -12.69
C LEU A 77 -10.18 3.69 -12.07
N GLU A 78 -8.88 3.43 -12.17
CA GLU A 78 -7.81 4.33 -11.70
C GLU A 78 -7.77 5.69 -12.43
N ARG A 79 -8.42 5.81 -13.59
CA ARG A 79 -8.47 7.06 -14.37
C ARG A 79 -9.66 7.97 -13.99
N GLY A 80 -10.51 7.53 -13.07
CA GLY A 80 -11.59 8.37 -12.54
C GLY A 80 -11.08 9.48 -11.64
N ASP A 81 -12.00 10.34 -11.20
CA ASP A 81 -11.75 11.53 -10.37
C ASP A 81 -12.20 11.36 -8.90
N GLY A 82 -12.88 10.27 -8.56
CA GLY A 82 -13.36 9.98 -7.21
C GLY A 82 -12.33 9.32 -6.26
N THR A 83 -12.68 9.26 -4.98
CA THR A 83 -11.86 8.63 -3.92
C THR A 83 -11.51 7.18 -4.22
N LEU A 84 -12.41 6.40 -4.84
CA LEU A 84 -12.10 5.04 -5.29
C LEU A 84 -10.98 5.00 -6.33
N ALA A 85 -11.02 5.88 -7.33
CA ALA A 85 -10.02 5.92 -8.39
C ALA A 85 -8.64 6.26 -7.81
N ARG A 86 -8.60 7.28 -6.93
CA ARG A 86 -7.39 7.67 -6.19
C ARG A 86 -6.90 6.54 -5.28
N TYR A 87 -7.80 5.84 -4.60
CA TYR A 87 -7.47 4.67 -3.78
C TYR A 87 -6.92 3.52 -4.63
N LEU A 88 -7.45 3.22 -5.82
CA LEU A 88 -6.90 2.15 -6.65
C LEU A 88 -5.50 2.48 -7.16
N GLY A 89 -5.26 3.76 -7.47
CA GLY A 89 -4.01 4.24 -8.04
C GLY A 89 -2.94 4.68 -7.03
N HIS A 90 -3.22 4.68 -5.72
CA HIS A 90 -2.34 5.32 -4.73
C HIS A 90 -0.89 4.82 -4.78
N ALA A 91 -0.64 3.52 -4.99
CA ALA A 91 0.72 2.99 -5.12
C ALA A 91 1.53 3.67 -6.23
N ARG A 92 0.91 3.85 -7.41
CA ARG A 92 1.51 4.59 -8.54
C ARG A 92 1.77 6.05 -8.15
N HIS A 93 0.79 6.72 -7.54
CA HIS A 93 0.92 8.12 -7.17
C HIS A 93 1.98 8.34 -6.08
N SER A 94 2.07 7.45 -5.08
CA SER A 94 3.13 7.46 -4.06
C SER A 94 4.51 7.29 -4.70
N ALA A 95 4.62 6.39 -5.69
CA ALA A 95 5.87 6.17 -6.43
C ALA A 95 6.25 7.39 -7.28
N ASP A 96 5.26 8.04 -7.91
CA ASP A 96 5.47 9.26 -8.68
C ASP A 96 5.93 10.43 -7.78
N LEU A 97 5.34 10.58 -6.59
CA LEU A 97 5.81 11.55 -5.58
C LEU A 97 7.25 11.25 -5.16
N ALA A 98 7.59 9.99 -4.86
CA ALA A 98 8.96 9.60 -4.53
C ALA A 98 9.94 9.92 -5.68
N ARG A 99 9.54 9.69 -6.93
CA ARG A 99 10.36 10.04 -8.08
C ARG A 99 10.58 11.55 -8.18
N LEU A 100 9.54 12.36 -7.99
CA LEU A 100 9.62 13.82 -7.99
C LEU A 100 10.52 14.37 -6.87
N GLU A 101 10.57 13.68 -5.73
CA GLU A 101 11.49 13.98 -4.62
C GLU A 101 12.95 13.51 -4.88
N GLY A 102 13.25 12.93 -6.05
CA GLY A 102 14.59 12.43 -6.39
C GLY A 102 14.99 11.15 -5.65
N ARG A 103 14.02 10.34 -5.20
CA ARG A 103 14.29 9.02 -4.61
C ARG A 103 14.80 8.05 -5.68
N SER A 104 15.55 7.04 -5.24
CA SER A 104 16.15 6.05 -6.14
C SER A 104 15.09 5.19 -6.85
N ASP A 105 15.46 4.62 -7.99
CA ASP A 105 14.59 3.72 -8.74
C ASP A 105 14.16 2.49 -7.91
N ARG A 106 15.00 2.04 -6.97
CA ARG A 106 14.65 0.93 -6.07
C ARG A 106 13.48 1.31 -5.16
N ILE A 107 13.53 2.48 -4.51
CA ILE A 107 12.42 3.00 -3.68
C ILE A 107 11.15 3.13 -4.52
N VAL A 108 11.25 3.76 -5.70
CA VAL A 108 10.11 3.97 -6.60
C VAL A 108 9.47 2.64 -7.01
N ARG A 109 10.28 1.63 -7.39
CA ARG A 109 9.77 0.29 -7.75
C ARG A 109 9.06 -0.39 -6.58
N LEU A 110 9.68 -0.40 -5.40
CA LEU A 110 9.11 -1.01 -4.20
C LEU A 110 7.75 -0.39 -3.85
N ILE A 111 7.65 0.94 -3.90
CA ILE A 111 6.39 1.65 -3.67
C ILE A 111 5.37 1.31 -4.77
N SER A 112 5.74 1.32 -6.04
CA SER A 112 4.76 1.08 -7.12
C SER A 112 4.15 -0.32 -7.10
N ARG A 113 4.90 -1.33 -6.61
CA ARG A 113 4.55 -2.74 -6.67
C ARG A 113 3.98 -3.29 -5.36
N HIS A 114 3.80 -2.49 -4.32
CA HIS A 114 3.46 -3.01 -2.98
C HIS A 114 2.07 -3.69 -2.87
N HIS A 115 1.18 -3.52 -3.85
CA HIS A 115 -0.10 -4.28 -3.95
C HIS A 115 0.03 -5.57 -4.79
N GLU A 116 1.11 -5.72 -5.54
CA GLU A 116 1.34 -6.88 -6.39
C GLU A 116 1.88 -8.06 -5.57
N PRO A 117 1.73 -9.31 -6.07
CA PRO A 117 2.41 -10.45 -5.48
C PRO A 117 3.93 -10.22 -5.43
N PRO A 118 4.56 -10.34 -4.25
CA PRO A 118 5.98 -10.05 -4.10
C PRO A 118 6.83 -11.12 -4.81
N THR A 119 7.74 -10.66 -5.65
CA THR A 119 8.65 -11.47 -6.45
C THR A 119 10.04 -11.59 -5.80
N GLY A 120 10.50 -10.51 -5.17
CA GLY A 120 11.80 -10.41 -4.49
C GLY A 120 11.74 -10.50 -2.96
N GLU A 121 12.90 -10.57 -2.33
CA GLU A 121 13.03 -10.57 -0.86
C GLU A 121 12.58 -9.25 -0.24
N ASP A 122 13.03 -8.11 -0.78
CA ASP A 122 12.61 -6.78 -0.33
C ASP A 122 11.09 -6.60 -0.40
N GLU A 123 10.45 -7.02 -1.50
CA GLU A 123 9.00 -6.94 -1.68
C GLU A 123 8.27 -7.84 -0.67
N ARG A 124 8.79 -9.04 -0.38
CA ARG A 124 8.25 -9.94 0.64
C ARG A 124 8.37 -9.34 2.03
N LEU A 125 9.51 -8.73 2.35
CA LEU A 125 9.77 -8.13 3.64
C LEU A 125 8.91 -6.87 3.85
N LEU A 126 8.75 -6.03 2.81
CA LEU A 126 7.82 -4.90 2.82
C LEU A 126 6.38 -5.35 3.05
N ALA A 127 5.89 -6.34 2.30
CA ALA A 127 4.54 -6.86 2.44
C ALA A 127 4.29 -7.50 3.82
N LEU A 128 5.31 -8.11 4.42
CA LEU A 128 5.23 -8.65 5.79
C LEU A 128 5.12 -7.52 6.82
N ALA A 129 6.02 -6.54 6.75
CA ALA A 129 6.04 -5.41 7.68
C ALA A 129 4.75 -4.59 7.60
N ASP A 130 4.26 -4.34 6.39
CA ASP A 130 2.98 -3.66 6.12
C ASP A 130 1.81 -4.39 6.80
N ARG A 131 1.75 -5.71 6.67
CA ARG A 131 0.72 -6.51 7.34
C ARG A 131 0.80 -6.47 8.87
N GLU A 132 1.99 -6.42 9.43
CA GLU A 132 2.21 -6.39 10.88
C GLU A 132 2.04 -5.00 11.50
N ALA A 133 2.13 -3.95 10.68
CA ALA A 133 1.86 -2.57 11.10
C ALA A 133 0.37 -2.31 11.31
N MET A 134 -0.49 -3.18 10.80
CA MET A 134 -1.94 -3.16 11.06
C MET A 134 -2.20 -3.35 12.57
N PRO A 135 -3.08 -2.53 13.18
CA PRO A 135 -3.45 -2.64 14.59
C PRO A 135 -4.24 -3.90 14.93
#